data_AF-A0A4C1Z930-F1
#
_entry.id   AF-A0A4C1Z930-F1
#
_cell.length_a   1.000
_cell.length_b   1.000
_cell.length_c   1.000
_cell.angle_alpha   90.00
_cell.angle_beta   90.00
_cell.angle_gamma   90.00
#
_symmetry.space_group_name_H-M   'P 1'
#
loop_
_entity.id
_entity.type
_entity.pdbx_description
1 polymer ?
#
loop_
_entity_poly.entity_id
_entity_poly.type
_entity_poly.pdbx_seq_one_letter_code
_entity_poly.pdbx_strand_id
1 'polypeptide(L)'
;MDYKENKLHRLQDRLEFEIIAPSTATHFPNNVTHRPSTLDIALTKGVALNLNSVETVHSLLSDHRPVLLKMGPPDGGRPKPTIKITDWKRVSTALEKIDTPLLNSIPDNIRTTDEIDSAIGALTSHIKTVVNKCEREVPASSDRRKFPPDILELIRAKTQHCAAREHILLLNIDPGRELSSAK
;
A
#
# COMPACT_ATOMS: atom_id res chain seq x y z
N MET A 1 5.35 -3.38 17.82
CA MET A 1 4.80 -4.01 16.60
C MET A 1 5.65 -5.18 16.06
N ASP A 2 6.81 -5.52 16.66
CA ASP A 2 7.76 -6.50 16.08
C ASP A 2 7.52 -7.99 16.37
N TYR A 3 6.69 -8.34 17.35
CA TYR A 3 6.40 -9.75 17.62
C TYR A 3 5.44 -10.36 16.58
N LYS A 4 4.53 -9.56 16.02
CA LYS A 4 3.41 -10.07 15.21
C LYS A 4 3.81 -10.35 13.75
N GLU A 5 4.60 -9.49 13.12
CA GLU A 5 5.06 -9.67 11.73
C GLU A 5 5.96 -10.90 11.59
N ASN A 6 6.96 -11.04 12.47
CA ASN A 6 7.82 -12.24 12.53
C ASN A 6 7.03 -13.51 12.85
N LYS A 7 5.96 -13.41 13.65
CA LYS A 7 5.08 -14.55 13.94
C LYS A 7 4.29 -14.99 12.71
N LEU A 8 3.81 -14.05 11.89
CA LEU A 8 3.03 -14.37 10.71
C LEU A 8 3.87 -15.11 9.65
N HIS A 9 5.12 -14.66 9.43
CA HIS A 9 6.06 -15.36 8.56
C HIS A 9 6.38 -16.77 9.05
N ARG A 10 6.67 -16.92 10.35
CA ARG A 10 6.92 -18.25 10.93
C ARG A 10 5.72 -19.18 10.84
N LEU A 11 4.50 -18.63 10.89
CA LEU A 11 3.27 -19.41 10.73
C LEU A 11 3.04 -19.79 9.26
N GLN A 12 3.45 -18.94 8.32
CA GLN A 12 3.37 -19.22 6.89
C GLN A 12 4.13 -20.51 6.55
N ASP A 13 5.38 -20.62 7.02
CA ASP A 13 6.23 -21.80 6.77
C ASP A 13 5.70 -23.05 7.46
N ARG A 14 5.13 -22.92 8.67
CA ARG A 14 4.62 -24.05 9.46
C ARG A 14 3.28 -24.58 8.99
N LEU A 15 2.41 -23.70 8.50
CA LEU A 15 1.02 -24.02 8.19
C LEU A 15 0.75 -24.02 6.70
N GLU A 16 1.75 -23.71 5.87
CA GLU A 16 1.71 -23.78 4.40
C GLU A 16 0.53 -23.01 3.79
N PHE A 17 0.29 -21.81 4.31
CA PHE A 17 -0.65 -20.86 3.69
C PHE A 17 0.11 -19.81 2.89
N GLU A 18 -0.55 -19.20 1.92
CA GLU A 18 -0.06 -18.07 1.16
C GLU A 18 -0.62 -16.77 1.73
N ILE A 19 0.25 -15.75 1.85
CA ILE A 19 -0.13 -14.40 2.24
C ILE A 19 -0.26 -13.56 0.98
N ILE A 20 -1.43 -12.96 0.79
CA ILE A 20 -1.74 -12.07 -0.31
C ILE A 20 -1.93 -10.68 0.28
N ALA A 21 -1.07 -9.74 -0.12
CA ALA A 21 -1.15 -8.35 0.29
C ALA A 21 -1.30 -7.45 -0.95
N PRO A 22 -2.12 -6.38 -0.88
CA PRO A 22 -2.13 -5.36 -1.91
C PRO A 22 -0.78 -4.63 -1.96
N SER A 23 -0.38 -4.21 -3.16
CA SER A 23 0.84 -3.44 -3.39
C SER A 23 0.74 -1.98 -2.92
N THR A 24 -0.46 -1.55 -2.55
CA THR A 24 -0.77 -0.20 -2.05
C THR A 24 -1.17 -0.26 -0.58
N ALA A 25 -0.94 0.84 0.15
CA ALA A 25 -1.40 0.97 1.52
C ALA A 25 -2.94 0.81 1.58
N THR A 26 -3.41 0.14 2.63
CA THR A 26 -4.84 -0.06 2.88
C THR A 26 -5.35 0.81 4.01
N HIS A 27 -4.47 1.31 4.87
CA HIS A 27 -4.82 2.18 5.99
C HIS A 27 -4.15 3.55 5.83
N PHE A 28 -4.96 4.61 5.90
CA PHE A 28 -4.57 6.01 5.75
C PHE A 28 -5.02 6.77 7.01
N PRO A 29 -4.16 6.85 8.02
CA PRO A 29 -4.51 7.51 9.28
C PRO A 29 -4.80 8.99 9.07
N ASN A 30 -5.79 9.52 9.79
CA ASN A 30 -6.18 10.95 9.73
C ASN A 30 -5.08 11.89 10.27
N ASN A 31 -4.14 11.38 11.06
CA ASN A 31 -3.03 12.18 11.56
C ASN A 31 -1.92 12.27 10.50
N VAL A 32 -1.61 13.50 10.09
CA VAL A 32 -0.59 13.81 9.07
C VAL A 32 0.83 13.35 9.41
N THR A 33 1.13 13.09 10.68
CA THR A 33 2.44 12.56 11.09
C THR A 33 2.54 11.04 10.93
N HIS A 34 1.41 10.36 10.74
CA HIS A 34 1.37 8.91 10.58
C HIS A 34 1.47 8.53 9.10
N ARG A 35 2.30 7.54 8.81
CA ARG A 35 2.49 7.04 7.44
C ARG A 35 1.39 6.05 7.07
N PRO A 36 0.85 6.10 5.82
CA PRO A 36 0.00 5.05 5.30
C PRO A 36 0.65 3.66 5.40
N SER A 37 -0.14 2.65 5.69
CA SER A 37 0.34 1.28 5.97
C SER A 37 -0.55 0.22 5.32
N THR A 38 0.01 -0.96 5.01
CA THR A 38 -0.75 -2.13 4.55
C THR A 38 -1.06 -3.01 5.76
N LEU A 39 -2.33 -3.02 6.19
CA LEU A 39 -2.80 -3.80 7.33
C LEU A 39 -3.76 -4.92 6.91
N ASP A 40 -4.44 -4.72 5.79
CA ASP A 40 -5.46 -5.63 5.29
C ASP A 40 -4.80 -6.60 4.30
N ILE A 41 -4.84 -7.90 4.64
CA ILE A 41 -4.23 -8.99 3.89
C ILE A 41 -5.20 -10.18 3.82
N ALA A 42 -5.04 -11.00 2.80
CA ALA A 42 -5.74 -12.27 2.68
C ALA A 42 -4.79 -13.44 2.89
N LEU A 43 -5.31 -14.50 3.51
CA LEU A 43 -4.60 -15.76 3.71
C LEU A 43 -5.33 -16.85 2.93
N THR A 44 -4.60 -17.66 2.20
CA THR A 44 -5.17 -18.78 1.45
C THR A 44 -4.41 -20.07 1.76
N LYS A 45 -5.11 -21.20 1.88
CA LYS A 45 -4.49 -22.50 2.15
C LYS A 45 -5.20 -23.58 1.36
N GLY A 46 -4.46 -24.37 0.60
CA GLY A 46 -5.00 -25.53 -0.12
C GLY A 46 -6.03 -25.19 -1.20
N VAL A 47 -6.03 -23.96 -1.72
CA VAL A 47 -6.93 -23.53 -2.79
C VAL A 47 -6.19 -23.48 -4.13
N ALA A 48 -6.73 -24.16 -5.13
CA ALA A 48 -6.22 -24.15 -6.50
C ALA A 48 -6.92 -23.08 -7.34
N LEU A 49 -6.87 -21.82 -6.88
CA LEU A 49 -7.42 -20.68 -7.61
C LEU A 49 -6.28 -19.81 -8.13
N ASN A 50 -6.40 -19.34 -9.37
CA ASN A 50 -5.50 -18.32 -9.88
C ASN A 50 -5.92 -16.97 -9.34
N LEU A 51 -5.00 -16.31 -8.63
CA LEU A 51 -5.13 -14.92 -8.26
C LEU A 51 -4.86 -14.05 -9.50
N ASN A 52 -5.92 -13.46 -10.05
CA ASN A 52 -5.87 -12.64 -11.25
C ASN A 52 -5.50 -11.20 -10.92
N SER A 53 -6.09 -10.63 -9.87
CA SER A 53 -5.70 -9.30 -9.40
C SER A 53 -5.99 -9.09 -7.92
N VAL A 54 -5.20 -8.18 -7.35
CA VAL A 54 -5.37 -7.63 -5.99
C VAL A 54 -5.43 -6.12 -6.15
N GLU A 55 -6.59 -5.54 -5.86
CA GLU A 55 -6.85 -4.12 -6.06
C GLU A 55 -7.36 -3.51 -4.75
N THR A 56 -6.87 -2.32 -4.39
CA THR A 56 -7.48 -1.54 -3.30
C THR A 56 -8.55 -0.61 -3.86
N VAL A 57 -9.78 -0.72 -3.38
CA VAL A 57 -10.89 0.13 -3.80
C VAL A 57 -10.86 1.42 -2.97
N HIS A 58 -11.00 2.57 -3.63
CA HIS A 58 -11.07 3.84 -2.93
C HIS A 58 -12.50 4.08 -2.43
N SER A 59 -12.77 3.69 -1.20
CA SER A 59 -13.96 4.13 -0.48
C SER A 59 -13.67 5.47 0.18
N LEU A 60 -14.54 6.46 -0.03
CA LEU A 60 -14.32 7.85 0.41
C LEU A 60 -14.68 8.10 1.89
N LEU A 61 -15.21 7.09 2.58
CA LEU A 61 -15.79 7.28 3.93
C LEU A 61 -14.98 6.60 5.05
N SER A 62 -13.94 5.84 4.73
CA SER A 62 -13.09 5.17 5.72
C SER A 62 -11.62 5.49 5.50
N ASP A 63 -10.90 5.56 6.61
CA ASP A 63 -9.44 5.53 6.68
C ASP A 63 -8.86 4.19 6.18
N HIS A 64 -9.69 3.15 6.04
CA HIS A 64 -9.35 1.90 5.38
C HIS A 64 -9.88 1.83 3.94
N ARG A 65 -9.04 1.31 3.04
CA ARG A 65 -9.37 0.97 1.65
C ARG A 65 -9.66 -0.53 1.55
N PRO A 66 -10.88 -0.92 1.14
CA PRO A 66 -11.21 -2.32 0.91
C PRO A 66 -10.27 -2.99 -0.09
N VAL A 67 -9.94 -4.27 0.14
CA VAL A 67 -9.14 -5.09 -0.77
C VAL A 67 -10.04 -6.00 -1.59
N LEU A 68 -9.98 -5.87 -2.92
CA LEU A 68 -10.68 -6.70 -3.88
C LEU A 68 -9.72 -7.76 -4.45
N LEU A 69 -10.09 -9.04 -4.28
CA LEU A 69 -9.37 -10.18 -4.84
C LEU A 69 -10.16 -10.77 -5.99
N LYS A 70 -9.61 -10.72 -7.21
CA LYS A 70 -10.20 -11.42 -8.36
C LYS A 70 -9.52 -12.78 -8.48
N MET A 71 -10.26 -13.84 -8.18
CA MET A 71 -9.79 -15.23 -8.25
C MET A 71 -10.57 -15.99 -9.32
N GLY A 72 -9.90 -16.88 -10.05
CA GLY A 72 -10.51 -17.72 -11.08
C GLY A 72 -9.97 -19.15 -11.06
N PRO A 73 -10.50 -20.04 -11.91
CA PRO A 73 -9.92 -21.36 -12.15
C PRO A 73 -8.45 -21.25 -12.56
N PRO A 74 -7.64 -22.31 -12.39
CA PRO A 74 -6.28 -22.34 -12.93
C PRO A 74 -6.32 -22.26 -14.46
N ASP A 75 -6.18 -21.04 -14.98
CA ASP A 75 -6.30 -20.70 -16.39
C ASP A 75 -5.14 -21.30 -17.22
N GLY A 76 -5.51 -22.14 -18.19
CA GLY A 76 -4.64 -22.72 -19.21
C GLY A 76 -4.11 -21.70 -20.22
N GLY A 77 -3.21 -20.82 -19.79
CA GLY A 77 -2.39 -19.99 -20.70
C GLY A 77 -2.97 -18.63 -21.12
N ARG A 78 -3.88 -18.04 -20.33
CA ARG A 78 -4.40 -16.69 -20.62
C ARG A 78 -3.30 -15.60 -20.46
N PRO A 79 -3.38 -14.48 -21.22
CA PRO A 79 -2.43 -13.37 -21.06
C PRO A 79 -2.47 -12.82 -19.64
N LYS A 80 -1.30 -12.44 -19.10
CA LYS A 80 -1.18 -11.85 -17.76
C LYS A 80 -2.16 -10.66 -17.65
N PRO A 81 -2.99 -10.61 -16.60
CA PRO A 81 -3.92 -9.50 -16.41
C PRO A 81 -3.14 -8.18 -16.34
N THR A 82 -3.67 -7.10 -16.91
CA THR A 82 -3.11 -5.74 -16.78
C THR A 82 -3.82 -5.02 -15.64
N ILE A 83 -3.05 -4.36 -14.77
CA ILE A 83 -3.58 -3.53 -13.68
C ILE A 83 -3.45 -2.08 -14.10
N LYS A 84 -4.48 -1.28 -13.84
CA LYS A 84 -4.43 0.18 -13.99
C LYS A 84 -3.85 0.78 -12.71
N ILE A 85 -2.70 1.44 -12.84
CA ILE A 85 -2.07 2.16 -11.74
C ILE A 85 -2.10 3.65 -12.08
N THR A 86 -2.65 4.45 -11.16
CA THR A 86 -2.65 5.91 -11.28
C THR A 86 -1.36 6.48 -10.68
N ASP A 87 -0.63 7.27 -11.47
CA ASP A 87 0.52 8.03 -10.97
C ASP A 87 0.06 9.30 -10.25
N TRP A 88 -0.09 9.23 -8.92
CA TRP A 88 -0.57 10.34 -8.10
C TRP A 88 0.33 11.58 -8.13
N LYS A 89 1.64 11.41 -8.34
CA LYS A 89 2.56 12.54 -8.48
C LYS A 89 2.26 13.29 -9.77
N ARG A 90 2.01 12.54 -10.86
CA ARG A 90 1.62 13.12 -12.15
C ARG A 90 0.23 13.75 -12.11
N VAL A 91 -0.72 13.17 -11.36
CA VAL A 91 -2.04 13.79 -11.10
C VAL A 91 -1.87 15.13 -10.40
N SER A 92 -1.03 15.23 -9.36
CA SER A 92 -0.77 16.48 -8.65
C SER A 92 -0.23 17.57 -9.59
N THR A 93 0.79 17.25 -10.38
CA THR A 93 1.38 18.21 -11.35
C THR A 93 0.39 18.59 -12.45
N ALA A 94 -0.49 17.67 -12.87
CA ALA A 94 -1.49 17.95 -13.89
C ALA A 94 -2.65 18.82 -13.36
N LEU A 95 -3.01 18.69 -12.07
CA LEU A 95 -4.00 19.55 -11.41
C LEU A 95 -3.46 20.96 -11.13
N GLU A 96 -2.17 21.11 -10.84
CA GLU A 96 -1.54 22.43 -10.66
C GLU A 96 -1.47 23.25 -11.96
N LYS A 97 -1.61 22.62 -13.13
CA LYS A 97 -1.67 23.32 -14.41
C LYS A 97 -3.07 23.92 -14.61
N ILE A 98 -3.17 25.22 -14.30
CA ILE A 98 -4.40 26.01 -14.34
C ILE A 98 -4.95 26.21 -15.77
N ASP A 99 -4.14 26.02 -16.83
CA ASP A 99 -4.55 26.21 -18.23
C ASP A 99 -5.38 25.04 -18.79
N THR A 100 -6.52 24.75 -18.18
CA THR A 100 -7.50 23.83 -18.76
C THR A 100 -8.79 24.58 -19.10
N PRO A 101 -9.22 24.63 -20.38
CA PRO A 101 -10.41 25.38 -20.81
C PRO A 101 -11.72 24.94 -20.14
N LEU A 102 -11.74 23.77 -19.48
CA LEU A 102 -12.91 23.24 -18.79
C LEU A 102 -13.21 23.98 -17.47
N LEU A 103 -12.20 24.50 -16.76
CA LEU A 103 -12.40 25.27 -15.52
C LEU A 103 -12.87 26.70 -15.80
N ASN A 104 -12.63 27.23 -17.00
CA ASN A 104 -13.14 28.53 -17.45
C ASN A 104 -14.66 28.55 -17.66
N SER A 105 -15.32 27.39 -17.61
CA SER A 105 -16.79 27.28 -17.68
C SER A 105 -17.48 27.43 -16.32
N ILE A 106 -16.71 27.48 -15.23
CA ILE A 106 -17.24 27.65 -13.87
C ILE A 106 -17.40 29.16 -13.63
N PRO A 107 -18.62 29.65 -13.38
CA PRO A 107 -18.83 31.08 -13.11
C PRO A 107 -18.22 31.46 -11.75
N ASP A 108 -17.58 32.63 -11.68
CA ASP A 108 -16.96 33.17 -10.46
C ASP A 108 -17.98 33.47 -9.34
N ASN A 109 -19.25 33.64 -9.70
CA ASN A 109 -20.33 33.94 -8.77
C ASN A 109 -21.45 32.91 -8.94
N ILE A 110 -21.56 32.00 -7.97
CA ILE A 110 -22.58 30.95 -7.92
C ILE A 110 -23.74 31.45 -7.06
N ARG A 111 -24.92 31.60 -7.65
CA ARG A 111 -26.11 32.19 -7.00
C ARG A 111 -27.30 31.25 -7.00
N THR A 112 -27.34 30.27 -7.90
CA THR A 112 -28.44 29.32 -8.06
C THR A 112 -28.00 27.88 -7.79
N THR A 113 -28.95 27.02 -7.46
CA THR A 113 -28.67 25.58 -7.26
C THR A 113 -28.22 24.90 -8.54
N ASP A 114 -28.75 25.31 -9.70
CA ASP A 114 -28.33 24.77 -11.01
C ASP A 114 -26.86 25.10 -11.34
N GLU A 115 -26.40 26.29 -10.94
CA GLU A 115 -24.99 26.69 -11.06
C GLU A 115 -24.09 25.89 -10.11
N ILE A 116 -24.57 25.55 -8.91
CA ILE A 116 -23.86 24.65 -7.98
C ILE A 116 -23.68 23.28 -8.64
N ASP A 117 -24.75 22.69 -9.12
CA ASP A 117 -24.72 21.36 -9.76
C ASP A 117 -23.83 21.35 -11.01
N SER A 118 -23.90 22.43 -11.80
CA SER A 118 -23.04 22.62 -12.97
C SER A 118 -21.56 22.72 -12.60
N ALA A 119 -21.22 23.49 -11.56
CA ALA A 119 -19.84 23.62 -11.07
C ALA A 119 -19.29 22.29 -10.52
N ILE A 120 -20.10 21.55 -9.76
CA ILE A 120 -19.76 20.21 -9.26
C ILE A 120 -19.50 19.26 -10.44
N GLY A 121 -20.38 19.29 -11.44
CA GLY A 121 -20.24 18.47 -12.65
C GLY A 121 -18.96 18.78 -13.43
N ALA A 122 -18.64 20.06 -13.60
CA ALA A 122 -17.44 20.52 -14.28
C ALA A 122 -16.16 20.09 -13.53
N LEU A 123 -16.09 20.32 -12.22
CA LEU A 123 -14.96 19.92 -11.38
C LEU A 123 -14.77 18.40 -11.38
N THR A 124 -15.85 17.64 -11.20
CA THR A 124 -15.81 16.17 -11.18
C THR A 124 -15.31 15.62 -12.50
N SER A 125 -15.77 16.19 -13.62
CA SER A 125 -15.35 15.77 -14.96
C SER A 125 -13.88 16.09 -15.23
N HIS A 126 -13.41 17.24 -14.74
CA HIS A 126 -12.00 17.62 -14.81
C HIS A 126 -11.11 16.63 -14.05
N ILE A 127 -11.42 16.35 -12.78
CA ILE A 127 -10.65 15.41 -11.94
C ILE A 127 -10.62 14.02 -12.59
N LYS A 128 -11.77 13.51 -13.04
CA LYS A 128 -11.85 12.22 -13.75
C LYS A 128 -10.95 12.20 -14.99
N THR A 129 -10.96 13.28 -15.77
CA THR A 129 -10.12 13.38 -16.98
C THR A 129 -8.63 13.37 -16.64
N VAL A 130 -8.21 14.11 -15.61
CA VAL A 130 -6.81 14.15 -15.16
C VAL A 130 -6.36 12.80 -14.62
N VAL A 131 -7.19 12.15 -13.79
CA VAL A 131 -6.91 10.82 -13.25
C VAL A 131 -6.74 9.81 -14.40
N ASN A 132 -7.69 9.76 -15.33
CA ASN A 132 -7.62 8.87 -16.50
C ASN A 132 -6.36 9.12 -17.35
N LYS A 133 -5.98 10.38 -17.57
CA LYS A 133 -4.75 10.74 -18.29
C LYS A 133 -3.48 10.35 -17.55
N CYS A 134 -3.54 10.15 -16.23
CA CYS A 134 -2.42 9.74 -15.39
C CYS A 134 -2.43 8.25 -15.06
N GLU A 135 -3.39 7.49 -15.57
CA GLU A 135 -3.38 6.04 -15.51
C GLU A 135 -2.32 5.48 -16.45
N ARG A 136 -1.69 4.39 -16.00
CA ARG A 136 -0.84 3.54 -16.82
C ARG A 136 -1.28 2.10 -16.62
N GLU A 137 -1.37 1.38 -17.71
CA GLU A 137 -1.51 -0.07 -17.67
C GLU A 137 -0.14 -0.70 -17.43
N VAL A 138 -0.05 -1.46 -16.34
CA VAL A 138 1.13 -2.22 -15.98
C VAL A 138 0.73 -3.69 -16.02
N PRO A 139 1.51 -4.57 -16.69
CA PRO A 139 1.24 -6.00 -16.60
C PRO A 139 1.24 -6.38 -15.12
N ALA A 140 0.19 -7.04 -14.65
CA ALA A 140 0.18 -7.65 -13.33
C ALA A 140 1.39 -8.58 -13.31
N SER A 141 2.39 -8.22 -12.50
CA SER A 141 3.56 -9.05 -12.36
C SER A 141 3.06 -10.39 -11.82
N SER A 142 3.17 -11.44 -12.63
CA SER A 142 2.95 -12.81 -12.17
C SER A 142 4.06 -13.28 -11.22
N ASP A 143 4.89 -12.36 -10.72
CA ASP A 143 5.86 -12.63 -9.67
C ASP A 143 5.11 -12.75 -8.35
N ARG A 144 4.49 -13.93 -8.22
CA ARG A 144 4.35 -14.60 -6.94
C ARG A 144 5.65 -14.38 -6.17
N ARG A 145 5.54 -13.73 -5.01
CA ARG A 145 6.61 -13.48 -4.03
C ARG A 145 7.51 -12.30 -4.37
N LYS A 146 7.19 -11.14 -3.81
CA LYS A 146 8.05 -10.43 -2.86
C LYS A 146 7.34 -9.16 -2.41
N PHE A 147 7.49 -8.83 -1.14
CA PHE A 147 7.14 -7.49 -0.65
C PHE A 147 7.86 -6.45 -1.52
N PRO A 148 7.24 -5.28 -1.78
CA PRO A 148 7.91 -4.20 -2.49
C PRO A 148 9.24 -3.82 -1.80
N PRO A 149 10.23 -3.30 -2.57
CA PRO A 149 11.61 -3.13 -2.10
C PRO A 149 11.73 -2.28 -0.83
N ASP A 150 10.86 -1.29 -0.68
CA ASP A 150 10.80 -0.39 0.49
C ASP A 150 10.43 -1.14 1.77
N ILE A 151 9.49 -2.07 1.70
CA ILE A 151 9.11 -2.93 2.83
C ILE A 151 10.27 -3.88 3.19
N LEU A 152 10.98 -4.42 2.19
CA LEU A 152 12.15 -5.28 2.43
C LEU A 152 13.30 -4.52 3.09
N GLU A 153 13.54 -3.25 2.72
CA GLU A 153 14.52 -2.40 3.37
C GLU A 153 14.13 -2.06 4.81
N LEU A 154 12.85 -1.76 5.05
CA LEU A 154 12.32 -1.52 6.40
C LEU A 154 12.51 -2.74 7.32
N ILE A 155 12.19 -3.93 6.83
CA ILE A 155 12.41 -5.20 7.57
C ILE A 155 13.90 -5.38 7.89
N ARG A 156 14.78 -5.12 6.91
CA ARG A 156 16.24 -5.29 7.07
C ARG A 156 16.82 -4.31 8.09
N ALA A 157 16.52 -3.02 7.96
CA ALA A 157 17.00 -1.97 8.86
C ALA A 157 16.56 -2.25 10.31
N LYS A 158 15.31 -2.71 10.48
CA LYS A 158 14.77 -3.01 11.80
C LYS A 158 15.36 -4.27 12.42
N THR A 159 15.60 -5.30 11.62
CA THR A 159 16.29 -6.53 12.06
C THR A 159 17.70 -6.21 12.58
N GLN A 160 18.45 -5.35 11.88
CA GLN A 160 19.78 -4.90 12.30
C GLN A 160 19.74 -4.12 13.61
N HIS A 161 18.76 -3.22 13.77
CA HIS A 161 18.59 -2.45 15.01
C HIS A 161 18.23 -3.34 16.21
N CYS A 162 17.39 -4.36 16.02
CA CYS A 162 17.09 -5.34 17.07
C CYS A 162 18.32 -6.19 17.42
N ALA A 163 19.09 -6.66 16.44
CA ALA A 163 20.33 -7.40 16.68
C ALA A 163 21.39 -6.56 17.43
N ALA A 164 21.53 -5.28 17.08
CA ALA A 164 22.41 -4.36 17.78
C ALA A 164 21.97 -4.12 19.24
N ARG A 165 20.65 -4.02 19.50
CA ARG A 165 20.11 -3.86 20.86
C ARG A 165 20.29 -5.12 21.71
N GLU A 166 20.10 -6.31 21.14
CA GLU A 166 20.38 -7.59 21.82
C GLU A 166 21.88 -7.72 22.14
N HIS A 167 22.77 -7.34 21.22
CA HIS A 167 24.22 -7.36 21.47
C HIS A 167 24.64 -6.36 22.58
N ILE A 168 24.01 -5.18 22.64
CA ILE A 168 24.22 -4.21 23.72
C ILE A 168 23.67 -4.75 25.06
N LEU A 169 22.52 -5.42 25.05
CA LEU A 169 21.95 -6.06 26.25
C LEU A 169 22.82 -7.20 26.78
N LEU A 170 23.40 -8.02 25.90
CA LEU A 170 24.31 -9.12 26.27
C LEU A 170 25.64 -8.63 26.83
N LEU A 171 26.18 -7.50 26.34
CA LEU A 171 27.38 -6.87 26.89
C LEU A 171 27.18 -6.26 28.28
N ASN A 172 25.94 -5.89 28.63
CA ASN A 172 25.60 -5.28 29.92
C ASN A 172 25.22 -6.31 31.02
N ILE A 173 25.26 -7.62 30.73
CA ILE A 173 24.87 -8.70 31.66
C ILE A 173 26.08 -9.51 32.18
N ASP A 174 27.33 -9.13 31.89
CA ASP A 174 28.52 -9.76 32.52
C ASP A 174 29.19 -8.87 33.58
N PRO A 175 28.78 -8.94 34.86
CA PRO A 175 29.51 -8.36 35.99
C PRO A 175 30.48 -9.37 36.63
N GLY A 176 31.18 -10.19 35.83
CA GLY A 176 31.97 -11.33 36.32
C GLY A 176 33.48 -11.21 36.15
N ARG A 177 34.11 -10.03 36.30
CA ARG A 177 35.59 -9.94 36.27
C ARG A 177 36.23 -8.74 37.00
N GLU A 178 35.87 -8.49 38.26
CA GLU A 178 36.54 -7.46 39.10
C GLU A 178 36.91 -7.97 40.52
N LEU A 179 37.12 -9.28 40.72
CA LEU A 179 37.66 -9.80 42.00
C LEU A 179 38.68 -10.92 41.77
N SER A 180 39.86 -10.56 41.25
CA SER A 180 41.07 -11.39 41.38
C SER A 180 42.35 -10.56 41.18
N SER A 181 42.55 -9.54 42.00
CA SER A 181 43.89 -9.02 42.25
C SER A 181 43.92 -8.19 43.54
N ALA A 182 43.80 -8.86 44.68
CA ALA A 182 44.25 -8.33 45.97
C ALA A 182 44.68 -9.49 46.86
N LYS A 183 45.97 -9.80 46.82
CA LYS A 183 46.71 -10.47 47.90
C LYS A 183 48.12 -9.90 47.90
#